data_AF-A0A8J3L5D9-F1
#
_entry.id   AF-A0A8J3L5D9-F1
#
_cell.length_a   1.000
_cell.length_b   1.000
_cell.length_c   1.000
_cell.angle_alpha   90.00
_cell.angle_beta   90.00
_cell.angle_gamma   90.00
#
_symmetry.space_group_name_H-M   'P 1'
#
loop_
_entity.id
_entity.type
_entity.pdbx_description
1 polymer ?
#
loop_
_entity_poly.entity_id
_entity_poly.type
_entity_poly.pdbx_seq_one_letter_code
_entity_poly.pdbx_strand_id
1 'polypeptide(L)'
;MDSIVRHQPRIAFDAARILTGVSLADTGLFAWYCDQLGTLLGPSYRRDLLATRKELTTSPRLNARDDEGGKWRVRLEDALRTRPEVAEGLYQLTMSARVRLPRIG
;
A
#
# COMPACT_ATOMS: atom_id res chain seq x y z
N MET A 1 -13.16 -3.70 -26.90
CA MET A 1 -12.15 -4.00 -25.86
C MET A 1 -12.79 -3.65 -24.54
N ASP A 2 -13.36 -4.63 -23.85
CA ASP A 2 -13.95 -4.43 -22.53
C ASP A 2 -12.83 -4.11 -21.54
N SER A 3 -12.61 -2.82 -21.30
CA SER A 3 -11.81 -2.37 -20.18
C SER A 3 -12.51 -2.88 -18.92
N ILE A 4 -11.98 -3.94 -18.31
CA ILE A 4 -12.40 -4.39 -16.99
C ILE A 4 -12.29 -3.17 -16.08
N VAL A 5 -13.43 -2.54 -15.77
CA VAL A 5 -13.50 -1.43 -14.82
C VAL A 5 -13.11 -2.01 -13.47
N ARG A 6 -11.82 -1.93 -13.13
CA ARG A 6 -11.37 -2.39 -11.82
C ARG A 6 -11.95 -1.45 -10.78
N HIS A 7 -12.77 -2.01 -9.90
CA HIS A 7 -13.44 -1.26 -8.84
C HIS A 7 -12.40 -0.59 -7.94
N GLN A 8 -12.17 0.71 -8.12
CA GLN A 8 -11.12 1.48 -7.44
C GLN A 8 -11.14 1.33 -5.91
N PRO A 9 -12.31 1.31 -5.23
CA PRO A 9 -12.35 1.02 -3.78
C PRO A 9 -11.74 -0.33 -3.40
N ARG A 10 -11.87 -1.34 -4.27
CA ARG A 10 -11.29 -2.67 -4.03
C ARG A 10 -9.77 -2.62 -4.16
N ILE A 11 -9.25 -1.92 -5.19
CA ILE A 11 -7.81 -1.73 -5.37
C ILE A 11 -7.22 -1.02 -4.17
N ALA A 12 -7.81 0.10 -3.74
CA ALA A 12 -7.32 0.86 -2.58
C ALA A 12 -7.34 0.03 -1.30
N PHE A 13 -8.40 -0.75 -1.07
CA PHE A 13 -8.49 -1.65 0.08
C PHE A 13 -7.40 -2.74 0.07
N ASP A 14 -7.20 -3.43 -1.06
CA ASP A 14 -6.18 -4.47 -1.18
C ASP A 14 -4.76 -3.89 -1.04
N ALA A 15 -4.50 -2.76 -1.69
CA ALA A 15 -3.23 -2.06 -1.59
C ALA A 15 -2.91 -1.63 -0.16
N ALA A 16 -3.88 -1.09 0.57
CA ALA A 16 -3.71 -0.69 1.97
C ALA A 16 -3.34 -1.88 2.89
N ARG A 17 -3.98 -3.03 2.70
CA ARG A 17 -3.66 -4.26 3.47
C ARG A 17 -2.27 -4.81 3.14
N ILE A 18 -1.89 -4.78 1.88
CA ILE A 18 -0.56 -5.22 1.45
C ILE A 18 0.51 -4.28 1.99
N LEU A 19 0.29 -2.98 1.92
CA LEU A 19 1.21 -1.95 2.42
C LEU A 19 1.49 -2.12 3.91
N THR A 20 0.48 -2.37 4.75
CA THR A 20 0.71 -2.61 6.19
C THR A 20 1.44 -3.92 6.45
N GLY A 21 1.19 -4.96 5.63
CA GLY A 21 1.97 -6.20 5.67
C GLY A 21 3.44 -5.99 5.30
N VAL A 22 3.71 -5.27 4.20
CA VAL A 22 5.07 -4.94 3.75
C VAL A 22 5.79 -4.04 4.74
N SER A 23 5.07 -3.15 5.43
CA SER A 23 5.65 -2.28 6.46
C SER A 23 6.29 -3.07 7.61
N LEU A 24 5.78 -4.26 7.91
CA LEU A 24 6.30 -5.17 8.93
C LEU A 24 7.22 -6.26 8.36
N ALA A 25 7.39 -6.32 7.04
CA ALA A 25 8.28 -7.28 6.39
C ALA A 25 9.76 -6.89 6.52
N ASP A 26 10.64 -7.73 5.97
CA ASP A 26 12.07 -7.48 5.94
C ASP A 26 12.40 -6.14 5.26
N THR A 27 13.57 -5.58 5.61
CA THR A 27 14.00 -4.26 5.15
C THR A 27 14.14 -4.18 3.63
N GLY A 28 14.50 -5.28 2.96
CA GLY A 28 14.67 -5.33 1.51
C GLY A 28 13.34 -5.20 0.78
N LEU A 29 12.35 -6.02 1.15
CA LEU A 29 11.00 -5.94 0.57
C LEU A 29 10.35 -4.58 0.83
N PHE A 30 10.53 -4.04 2.04
CA PHE A 30 10.00 -2.73 2.39
C PHE A 30 10.65 -1.61 1.58
N ALA A 31 11.98 -1.59 1.47
CA ALA A 31 12.69 -0.57 0.68
C ALA A 31 12.23 -0.57 -0.78
N TRP A 32 12.17 -1.75 -1.40
CA TRP A 32 11.67 -1.92 -2.77
C TRP A 32 10.25 -1.37 -2.92
N TYR A 33 9.32 -1.77 -2.04
CA TYR A 33 7.93 -1.31 -2.14
C TYR A 33 7.81 0.20 -1.94
N CYS A 34 8.61 0.77 -1.04
CA CYS A 34 8.66 2.20 -0.77
C CYS A 34 9.12 3.01 -2.00
N ASP A 35 10.14 2.53 -2.71
CA ASP A 35 10.62 3.13 -3.96
C ASP A 35 9.57 3.03 -5.09
N GLN A 36 8.94 1.87 -5.25
CA GLN A 36 7.90 1.66 -6.27
C GLN A 36 6.66 2.54 -6.01
N LEU A 37 6.20 2.60 -4.76
CA LEU A 37 5.06 3.45 -4.38
C LEU A 37 5.39 4.92 -4.56
N GLY A 38 6.60 5.35 -4.18
CA GLY A 38 7.07 6.72 -4.38
C GLY A 38 7.15 7.11 -5.85
N THR A 39 7.62 6.19 -6.71
CA THR A 39 7.66 6.39 -8.17
C THR A 39 6.24 6.53 -8.76
N LEU A 40 5.30 5.70 -8.30
CA LEU A 40 3.94 5.67 -8.82
C LEU A 40 3.10 6.88 -8.35
N LEU A 41 3.13 7.18 -7.05
CA LEU A 41 2.20 8.14 -6.44
C LEU A 41 2.85 9.46 -6.02
N GLY A 42 4.19 9.48 -5.94
CA GLY A 42 4.99 10.65 -5.59
C GLY A 42 5.75 10.51 -4.27
N PRO A 43 6.74 11.39 -4.02
CA PRO A 43 7.63 11.31 -2.86
C PRO A 43 6.92 11.50 -1.51
N SER A 44 5.74 12.15 -1.47
CA SER A 44 4.93 12.26 -0.25
C SER A 44 4.47 10.88 0.23
N TYR A 45 4.04 10.00 -0.67
CA TYR A 45 3.59 8.65 -0.34
C TYR A 45 4.73 7.78 0.21
N ARG A 46 5.96 7.96 -0.31
CA ARG A 46 7.17 7.33 0.24
C ARG A 46 7.38 7.74 1.71
N ARG A 47 7.33 9.04 2.00
CA ARG A 47 7.51 9.58 3.36
C ARG A 47 6.41 9.10 4.31
N ASP A 48 5.16 9.11 3.88
CA ASP A 48 4.04 8.61 4.68
C ASP A 48 4.20 7.11 5.00
N LEU A 49 4.72 6.33 4.06
CA LEU A 49 4.97 4.91 4.26
C LEU A 49 6.13 4.65 5.23
N LEU A 50 7.18 5.46 5.20
CA LEU A 50 8.25 5.41 6.20
C LEU A 50 7.71 5.71 7.61
N ALA A 51 6.83 6.71 7.74
CA ALA A 51 6.16 7.01 9.00
C ALA A 51 5.27 5.84 9.46
N THR A 52 4.56 5.19 8.53
CA THR A 52 3.74 4.00 8.81
C THR A 52 4.59 2.86 9.35
N ARG A 53 5.74 2.54 8.72
CA ARG A 53 6.64 1.49 9.24
C ARG A 53 7.12 1.84 10.64
N LYS A 54 7.56 3.08 10.87
CA LYS A 54 7.97 3.53 12.20
C LYS A 54 6.86 3.32 13.23
N GLU A 55 5.64 3.78 12.95
CA GLU A 55 4.48 3.59 13.83
C GLU A 55 4.26 2.10 14.10
N LEU A 56 4.13 1.26 13.06
CA LEU A 56 3.85 -0.16 13.24
C LEU A 56 4.96 -0.94 13.97
N THR A 57 6.22 -0.51 13.87
CA THR A 57 7.34 -1.14 14.59
C THR A 57 7.51 -0.67 16.02
N THR A 58 6.97 0.49 16.40
CA THR A 58 7.21 1.12 17.72
C THR A 58 5.95 1.25 18.57
N SER A 59 4.78 1.21 17.96
CA SER A 59 3.51 1.39 18.65
C SER A 59 3.19 0.18 19.52
N PRO A 60 2.88 0.36 20.81
CA PRO A 60 2.43 -0.73 21.68
C PRO A 60 0.95 -1.09 21.44
N ARG A 61 0.26 -0.38 20.53
CA ARG A 61 -1.17 -0.55 20.28
C ARG A 61 -1.45 -1.77 19.41
N LEU A 62 -2.29 -2.67 19.90
CA LEU A 62 -2.68 -3.88 19.16
C LEU A 62 -3.41 -3.58 17.84
N ASN A 63 -4.11 -2.44 17.74
CA ASN A 63 -4.87 -2.03 16.57
C ASN A 63 -4.09 -1.12 15.60
N ALA A 64 -2.80 -0.84 15.84
CA ALA A 64 -2.03 0.10 15.01
C ALA A 64 -2.05 -0.29 13.51
N ARG A 65 -2.02 -1.60 13.22
CA ARG A 65 -2.09 -2.12 11.86
C ARG A 65 -3.41 -1.80 11.16
N ASP A 66 -4.52 -1.95 11.86
CA ASP A 66 -5.85 -1.68 11.31
C ASP A 66 -6.09 -0.19 11.14
N ASP A 67 -5.64 0.63 12.10
CA ASP A 67 -5.71 2.09 12.04
C ASP A 67 -4.92 2.64 10.83
N GLU A 68 -3.66 2.21 10.66
CA GLU A 68 -2.84 2.59 9.51
C GLU A 68 -3.44 2.06 8.20
N GLY A 69 -3.96 0.83 8.18
CA GLY A 69 -4.67 0.27 7.03
C GLY A 69 -5.87 1.12 6.62
N GLY A 70 -6.65 1.60 7.58
CA GLY A 70 -7.79 2.50 7.36
C GLY A 70 -7.35 3.84 6.75
N LYS A 71 -6.31 4.48 7.30
CA LYS A 71 -5.76 5.74 6.77
C LYS A 71 -5.27 5.58 5.33
N TRP A 72 -4.57 4.48 5.05
CA TRP A 72 -4.07 4.18 3.72
C TRP A 72 -5.17 3.90 2.71
N ARG A 73 -6.24 3.22 3.11
CA ARG A 73 -7.40 3.01 2.24
C ARG A 73 -7.96 4.34 1.75
N VAL A 74 -8.27 5.26 2.66
CA VAL A 74 -8.81 6.58 2.31
C VAL A 74 -7.85 7.35 1.42
N ARG A 75 -6.57 7.43 1.80
CA ARG A 75 -5.53 8.12 1.02
C ARG A 75 -5.40 7.58 -0.40
N LEU A 76 -5.49 6.26 -0.59
CA LEU A 76 -5.41 5.62 -1.90
C LEU A 76 -6.71 5.77 -2.69
N GLU A 77 -7.88 5.69 -2.06
CA GLU A 77 -9.17 5.99 -2.71
C GLU A 77 -9.18 7.42 -3.28
N ASP A 78 -8.71 8.40 -2.50
CA ASP A 78 -8.62 9.79 -2.96
C ASP A 78 -7.60 9.95 -4.10
N ALA A 79 -6.48 9.23 -4.04
CA ALA A 79 -5.48 9.22 -5.10
C ALA A 79 -6.06 8.66 -6.42
N LEU A 80 -6.79 7.54 -6.35
CA LEU A 80 -7.42 6.89 -7.50
C LEU A 80 -8.58 7.71 -8.07
N ARG A 81 -9.31 8.45 -7.22
CA ARG A 81 -10.35 9.38 -7.67
C ARG A 81 -9.75 10.56 -8.44
N THR A 82 -8.60 11.06 -7.99
CA THR A 82 -7.92 12.22 -8.61
C THR A 82 -7.11 11.85 -9.84
N ARG A 83 -6.50 10.66 -9.84
CA ARG A 83 -5.59 10.15 -10.88
C ARG A 83 -5.96 8.71 -11.24
N PRO A 84 -7.09 8.47 -11.92
CA PRO A 84 -7.55 7.12 -12.23
C PRO A 84 -6.55 6.27 -13.03
N GLU A 85 -5.66 6.92 -13.80
CA GLU A 85 -4.60 6.28 -14.58
C GLU A 85 -3.58 5.49 -13.74
N VAL A 86 -3.42 5.80 -12.44
CA VAL A 86 -2.49 5.05 -11.56
C VAL A 86 -3.08 3.75 -11.03
N ALA A 87 -4.37 3.46 -11.28
CA ALA A 87 -5.07 2.28 -10.77
C ALA A 87 -4.42 0.97 -11.21
N GLU A 88 -4.02 0.87 -12.47
CA GLU A 88 -3.34 -0.32 -13.00
C GLU A 88 -2.00 -0.51 -12.31
N GLY A 89 -1.18 0.54 -12.23
CA GLY A 89 0.13 0.50 -11.59
C GLY A 89 0.04 0.11 -10.11
N LEU A 90 -0.95 0.63 -9.38
CA LEU A 90 -1.16 0.33 -7.97
C LEU A 90 -1.58 -1.14 -7.78
N TYR A 91 -2.46 -1.65 -8.64
CA TYR A 91 -2.83 -3.06 -8.62
C TYR A 91 -1.62 -3.97 -8.90
N GLN A 92 -0.82 -3.67 -9.93
CA GLN A 92 0.35 -4.48 -10.28
C GLN A 92 1.39 -4.48 -9.16
N LEU A 93 1.62 -3.33 -8.54
CA LEU A 93 2.48 -3.22 -7.36
C LEU A 93 1.94 -4.07 -6.19
N THR A 94 0.63 -4.01 -5.95
CA THR A 94 -0.05 -4.79 -4.89
C THR A 94 0.12 -6.29 -5.12
N MET A 95 -0.10 -6.77 -6.34
CA MET A 95 0.08 -8.19 -6.71
C MET A 95 1.54 -8.62 -6.60
N SER A 96 2.46 -7.77 -7.06
CA SER A 96 3.90 -8.00 -6.97
C SER A 96 4.40 -8.08 -5.51
N ALA A 97 3.89 -7.23 -4.63
CA ALA A 97 4.20 -7.31 -3.21
C ALA A 97 3.59 -8.54 -2.56
N ARG A 98 2.36 -8.91 -2.93
CA ARG A 98 1.68 -10.09 -2.39
C ARG A 98 2.44 -11.39 -2.64
N VAL A 99 3.07 -11.56 -3.79
CA VAL A 99 3.88 -12.76 -4.09
C VAL A 99 5.22 -12.79 -3.35
N ARG A 100 5.72 -11.62 -2.90
CA ARG A 100 6.97 -11.48 -2.14
C ARG A 100 6.77 -11.55 -0.64
N LEU A 101 5.57 -11.21 -0.15
CA LEU A 101 5.23 -11.36 1.26
C LEU A 101 5.25 -12.85 1.63
N PRO A 102 5.92 -13.23 2.73
CA PRO A 102 5.83 -14.58 3.26
C PRO A 102 4.36 -14.95 3.46
N ARG A 103 3.96 -16.14 3.01
CA ARG A 103 2.69 -16.71 3.47
C ARG A 103 2.86 -17.02 4.95
N ILE A 104 2.42 -16.09 5.79
CA ILE A 104 2.26 -16.38 7.21
C ILE A 104 1.04 -17.29 7.27
N GLY A 105 1.30 -18.59 7.51
CA GLY A 105 0.27 -19.60 7.75
C GLY A 105 -0.46 -19.36 9.06
#